data_AF-A0A2N3HMB9-F1
#
_entry.id   AF-A0A2N3HMB9-F1
#
_cell.length_a   1.000
_cell.length_b   1.000
_cell.length_c   1.000
_cell.angle_alpha   90.00
_cell.angle_beta   90.00
_cell.angle_gamma   90.00
#
_symmetry.space_group_name_H-M   'P 1'
#
loop_
_entity.id
_entity.type
_entity.pdbx_description
1 polymer ?
#
loop_
_entity_poly.entity_id
_entity_poly.type
_entity_poly.pdbx_seq_one_letter_code
_entity_poly.pdbx_strand_id
1 'polypeptide(L)'
;MKNKIELPPFYNYKEEGTDSGYESIQDFILSWTLRCSVENYSKVNNTLQSYSKGVLLALIFGDNDSDWNYQLAASNSEIIVKSVKTKRQWNLIDLLAEINLEINGENKSYILSIENKWYSSIREGQLEKSIKFIRDEYSYFNNKIINLIVFSDYEKLNLYTKEFCKKAGYKVVVIEDLYELAKMRKDKLTNNYLFDEYWFRF
;
A
#
# COMPACT_ATOMS: atom_id res chain seq x y z
N MET A 1 0.65 31.71 -15.11
CA MET A 1 1.18 31.13 -13.86
C MET A 1 1.58 29.70 -14.15
N LYS A 2 2.83 29.29 -13.92
CA LYS A 2 3.21 27.87 -14.02
C LYS A 2 2.60 27.16 -12.80
N ASN A 3 1.71 26.20 -13.02
CA ASN A 3 1.25 25.33 -11.93
C ASN A 3 2.47 24.67 -11.30
N LYS A 4 2.81 25.08 -10.08
CA LYS A 4 3.88 24.48 -9.30
C LYS A 4 3.40 23.07 -8.95
N ILE A 5 4.20 22.06 -9.30
CA ILE A 5 3.93 20.69 -8.86
C ILE A 5 4.26 20.65 -7.38
N GLU A 6 3.29 20.23 -6.56
CA GLU A 6 3.43 20.06 -5.12
C GLU A 6 3.09 18.61 -4.75
N LEU A 7 3.64 18.12 -3.64
CA LEU A 7 3.30 16.79 -3.11
C LEU A 7 1.79 16.69 -2.85
N PRO A 8 1.19 15.49 -2.91
CA PRO A 8 -0.22 15.33 -2.58
C PRO A 8 -0.42 15.72 -1.11
N PRO A 9 -1.60 16.25 -0.74
CA PRO A 9 -1.89 16.55 0.66
C PRO A 9 -1.84 15.27 1.50
N PHE A 10 -1.34 15.40 2.73
CA PHE A 10 -1.31 14.30 3.70
C PHE A 10 -2.72 13.82 4.03
N TYR A 11 -3.61 14.76 4.37
CA TYR A 11 -5.02 14.49 4.58
C TYR A 11 -5.78 14.39 3.26
N ASN A 12 -6.63 13.38 3.12
CA ASN A 12 -7.49 13.17 1.95
C ASN A 12 -8.95 12.92 2.38
N TYR A 13 -9.53 13.90 3.08
CA TYR A 13 -10.76 13.83 3.86
C TYR A 13 -12.08 13.56 3.10
N LYS A 14 -12.06 13.39 1.77
CA LYS A 14 -13.31 13.48 0.99
C LYS A 14 -14.28 12.32 1.17
N GLU A 15 -13.87 11.19 1.75
CA GLU A 15 -14.72 10.01 1.93
C GLU A 15 -14.23 9.17 3.13
N GLU A 16 -14.08 9.76 4.32
CA GLU A 16 -13.47 9.08 5.48
C GLU A 16 -14.48 8.86 6.62
N GLY A 17 -14.59 7.61 7.08
CA GLY A 17 -15.15 7.29 8.40
C GLY A 17 -14.17 7.67 9.52
N THR A 18 -14.68 7.88 10.73
CA THR A 18 -13.82 8.13 11.90
C THR A 18 -13.29 6.82 12.47
N ASP A 19 -11.98 6.64 12.41
CA ASP A 19 -11.25 5.60 13.15
C ASP A 19 -10.10 6.25 13.94
N SER A 20 -9.63 5.58 15.00
CA SER A 20 -8.61 6.10 15.90
C SER A 20 -7.62 5.01 16.34
N GLY A 21 -6.36 5.40 16.53
CA GLY A 21 -5.31 4.53 17.05
C GLY A 21 -4.15 4.36 16.07
N TYR A 22 -3.26 3.42 16.37
CA TYR A 22 -2.08 3.16 15.54
C TYR A 22 -2.43 2.64 14.15
N GLU A 23 -3.48 1.83 14.03
CA GLU A 23 -3.97 1.32 12.73
C GLU A 23 -4.39 2.49 11.83
N SER A 24 -5.13 3.48 12.35
CA SER A 24 -5.54 4.65 11.58
C SER A 24 -4.36 5.55 11.19
N ILE A 25 -3.32 5.64 12.04
CA ILE A 25 -2.07 6.35 11.71
C ILE A 25 -1.35 5.64 10.55
N GLN A 26 -1.24 4.31 10.62
CA GLN A 26 -0.70 3.49 9.53
C GLN A 26 -1.52 3.67 8.25
N ASP A 27 -2.87 3.70 8.32
CA ASP A 27 -3.73 3.99 7.17
C ASP A 27 -3.34 5.31 6.52
N PHE A 28 -3.24 6.39 7.30
CA PHE A 28 -2.91 7.72 6.79
C PHE A 28 -1.54 7.76 6.12
N ILE A 29 -0.54 7.19 6.79
CA ILE A 29 0.84 7.26 6.31
C ILE A 29 1.03 6.37 5.08
N LEU A 30 0.47 5.17 5.08
CA LEU A 30 0.50 4.30 3.91
C LEU A 30 -0.27 4.93 2.76
N SER A 31 -1.48 5.43 3.00
CA SER A 31 -2.30 6.15 2.02
C SER A 31 -1.54 7.30 1.35
N TRP A 32 -0.88 8.15 2.15
CA TRP A 32 -0.09 9.26 1.62
C TRP A 32 1.17 8.78 0.90
N THR A 33 1.89 7.80 1.45
CA THR A 33 3.05 7.16 0.82
C THR A 33 2.68 6.64 -0.57
N LEU A 34 1.56 5.92 -0.72
CA LEU A 34 1.12 5.43 -2.03
C LEU A 34 0.83 6.57 -3.01
N ARG A 35 0.19 7.66 -2.57
CA ARG A 35 -0.05 8.82 -3.45
C ARG A 35 1.25 9.50 -3.89
N CYS A 36 2.25 9.55 -3.02
CA CYS A 36 3.56 10.12 -3.30
C CYS A 36 4.38 9.34 -4.35
N SER A 37 3.98 8.12 -4.70
CA SER A 37 4.65 7.29 -5.72
C SER A 37 4.47 7.78 -7.17
N VAL A 38 3.52 8.68 -7.44
CA VAL A 38 3.24 9.17 -8.80
C VAL A 38 4.47 9.84 -9.39
N GLU A 39 4.82 9.47 -10.63
CA GLU A 39 6.10 9.81 -11.28
C GLU A 39 6.41 11.30 -11.25
N ASN A 40 5.38 12.14 -11.38
CA ASN A 40 5.50 13.60 -11.42
C ASN A 40 6.09 14.20 -10.14
N TYR A 41 5.92 13.51 -8.99
CA TYR A 41 6.41 13.98 -7.69
C TYR A 41 7.93 13.82 -7.53
N SER A 42 8.60 13.08 -8.42
CA SER A 42 10.07 13.04 -8.49
C SER A 42 10.69 14.42 -8.69
N LYS A 43 9.98 15.33 -9.38
CA LYS A 43 10.37 16.72 -9.61
C LYS A 43 10.31 17.59 -8.34
N VAL A 44 9.59 17.14 -7.31
CA VAL A 44 9.42 17.85 -6.03
C VAL A 44 10.34 17.23 -4.97
N ASN A 45 10.28 15.90 -4.83
CA ASN A 45 11.16 15.15 -3.94
C ASN A 45 11.44 13.76 -4.53
N ASN A 46 12.57 13.63 -5.22
CA ASN A 46 12.96 12.41 -5.91
C ASN A 46 13.14 11.21 -4.97
N THR A 47 13.78 11.40 -3.81
CA THR A 47 14.02 10.32 -2.84
C THR A 47 12.71 9.80 -2.27
N LEU A 48 11.82 10.71 -1.83
CA LEU A 48 10.51 10.36 -1.31
C LEU A 48 9.66 9.62 -2.35
N GLN A 49 9.60 10.14 -3.58
CA GLN A 49 8.84 9.50 -4.65
C GLN A 49 9.43 8.13 -5.01
N SER A 50 10.76 7.98 -5.02
CA SER A 50 11.42 6.70 -5.30
C SER A 50 11.09 5.65 -4.24
N TYR A 51 11.17 5.99 -2.95
CA TYR A 51 10.81 5.08 -1.85
C TYR A 51 9.32 4.77 -1.86
N SER A 52 8.48 5.78 -2.06
CA SER A 52 7.02 5.61 -2.19
C SER A 52 6.65 4.68 -3.35
N LYS A 53 7.33 4.81 -4.50
CA LYS A 53 7.19 3.92 -5.66
C LYS A 53 7.65 2.51 -5.32
N GLY A 54 8.76 2.36 -4.60
CA GLY A 54 9.21 1.06 -4.09
C GLY A 54 8.15 0.35 -3.25
N VAL A 55 7.55 1.06 -2.29
CA VAL A 55 6.46 0.53 -1.45
C VAL A 55 5.25 0.11 -2.29
N LEU A 56 4.79 0.96 -3.21
CA LEU A 56 3.65 0.64 -4.09
C LEU A 56 3.93 -0.62 -4.94
N LEU A 57 5.12 -0.71 -5.54
CA LEU A 57 5.48 -1.85 -6.39
C LEU A 57 5.63 -3.14 -5.58
N ALA A 58 6.15 -3.06 -4.35
CA ALA A 58 6.20 -4.18 -3.43
C ALA A 58 4.78 -4.70 -3.13
N LEU A 59 3.82 -3.82 -2.85
CA LEU A 59 2.43 -4.24 -2.59
C LEU A 59 1.73 -4.86 -3.81
N ILE A 60 2.02 -4.36 -5.03
CA ILE A 60 1.40 -4.86 -6.25
C ILE A 60 2.03 -6.20 -6.68
N PHE A 61 3.36 -6.29 -6.70
CA PHE A 61 4.10 -7.37 -7.34
C PHE A 61 4.80 -8.31 -6.36
N GLY A 62 4.85 -7.96 -5.08
CA GLY A 62 5.36 -8.84 -4.03
C GLY A 62 4.39 -9.97 -3.71
N ASP A 63 4.92 -11.09 -3.23
CA ASP A 63 4.13 -12.25 -2.82
C ASP A 63 4.80 -13.04 -1.70
N ASN A 64 4.00 -13.79 -0.94
CA ASN A 64 4.53 -14.70 0.07
C ASN A 64 5.01 -16.01 -0.58
N ASP A 65 6.22 -16.46 -0.24
CA ASP A 65 6.69 -17.80 -0.59
C ASP A 65 6.07 -18.89 0.33
N SER A 66 6.53 -20.14 0.17
CA SER A 66 6.07 -21.26 1.01
C SER A 66 6.40 -21.10 2.50
N ASP A 67 7.45 -20.35 2.82
CA ASP A 67 7.93 -20.08 4.18
C ASP A 67 7.42 -18.74 4.72
N TRP A 68 6.52 -18.08 3.99
CA TRP A 68 5.92 -16.79 4.29
C TRP A 68 6.87 -15.59 4.25
N ASN A 69 8.00 -15.71 3.56
CA ASN A 69 8.83 -14.54 3.25
C ASN A 69 8.16 -13.72 2.14
N TYR A 70 8.05 -12.41 2.32
CA TYR A 70 7.50 -11.53 1.31
C TYR A 70 8.59 -11.11 0.34
N GLN A 71 8.43 -11.46 -0.94
CA GLN A 71 9.48 -11.26 -1.94
C GLN A 71 8.94 -10.61 -3.20
N LEU A 72 9.79 -9.79 -3.83
CA LEU A 72 9.49 -9.16 -5.11
C LEU A 72 10.25 -9.89 -6.22
N ALA A 73 9.53 -10.42 -7.20
CA ALA A 73 10.16 -11.02 -8.37
C ALA A 73 10.97 -9.98 -9.15
N ALA A 74 12.19 -10.33 -9.55
CA ALA A 74 13.01 -9.47 -10.38
C ALA A 74 12.29 -9.16 -11.70
N SER A 75 12.17 -7.87 -12.02
CA SER A 75 11.55 -7.40 -13.25
C SER A 75 12.44 -6.32 -13.87
N ASN A 76 12.72 -6.47 -15.16
CA ASN A 76 13.39 -5.46 -15.98
C ASN A 76 12.39 -4.53 -16.67
N SER A 77 11.12 -4.58 -16.27
CA SER A 77 10.08 -3.75 -16.90
C SER A 77 10.24 -2.29 -16.51
N GLU A 78 10.08 -1.41 -17.48
CA GLU A 78 9.92 0.02 -17.20
C GLU A 78 8.51 0.24 -16.65
N ILE A 79 8.42 0.74 -15.42
CA ILE A 79 7.14 0.97 -14.73
C ILE A 79 7.03 2.44 -14.37
N ILE A 80 5.96 3.08 -14.84
CA ILE A 80 5.64 4.47 -14.53
C ILE A 80 4.32 4.51 -13.76
N VAL A 81 4.33 5.14 -12.59
CA VAL A 81 3.10 5.34 -11.80
C VAL A 81 2.39 6.60 -12.29
N LYS A 82 1.26 6.43 -12.98
CA LYS A 82 0.52 7.56 -13.60
C LYS A 82 -0.43 8.23 -12.62
N SER A 83 -1.16 7.45 -11.84
CA SER A 83 -2.06 7.97 -10.81
C SER A 83 -2.28 6.97 -9.69
N VAL A 84 -2.50 7.51 -8.50
CA VAL A 84 -2.91 6.77 -7.30
C VAL A 84 -3.98 7.59 -6.60
N LYS A 85 -5.15 6.98 -6.40
CA LYS A 85 -6.21 7.51 -5.54
C LYS A 85 -6.42 6.56 -4.39
N THR A 86 -6.80 7.09 -3.23
CA THR A 86 -6.96 6.28 -2.03
C THR A 86 -8.24 6.68 -1.29
N LYS A 87 -8.94 5.69 -0.74
CA LYS A 87 -10.10 5.87 0.14
C LYS A 87 -9.83 5.11 1.44
N ARG A 88 -10.06 5.73 2.58
CA ARG A 88 -9.87 5.09 3.90
C ARG A 88 -11.22 4.73 4.49
N GLN A 89 -11.28 3.63 5.25
CA GLN A 89 -12.47 3.21 5.98
C GLN A 89 -13.72 3.12 5.08
N TRP A 90 -13.54 2.71 3.82
CA TRP A 90 -14.62 2.64 2.85
C TRP A 90 -15.19 1.23 2.80
N ASN A 91 -16.45 1.10 3.22
CA ASN A 91 -17.15 -0.18 3.31
C ASN A 91 -16.38 -1.27 4.10
N LEU A 92 -15.87 -0.89 5.28
CA LEU A 92 -15.10 -1.73 6.21
C LEU A 92 -13.71 -2.15 5.73
N ILE A 93 -13.21 -1.52 4.66
CA ILE A 93 -11.82 -1.69 4.20
C ILE A 93 -11.00 -0.54 4.76
N ASP A 94 -9.93 -0.85 5.49
CA ASP A 94 -9.07 0.15 6.13
C ASP A 94 -8.50 1.14 5.12
N LEU A 95 -7.89 0.62 4.04
CA LEU A 95 -7.35 1.42 2.96
C LEU A 95 -7.60 0.75 1.60
N LEU A 96 -8.29 1.47 0.72
CA LEU A 96 -8.40 1.15 -0.70
C LEU A 96 -7.50 2.05 -1.51
N ALA A 97 -6.77 1.49 -2.49
CA ALA A 97 -6.03 2.27 -3.47
C ALA A 97 -6.38 1.89 -4.91
N GLU A 98 -6.72 2.89 -5.73
CA GLU A 98 -6.93 2.76 -7.17
C GLU A 98 -5.69 3.28 -7.90
N ILE A 99 -5.03 2.42 -8.66
CA ILE A 99 -3.72 2.71 -9.24
C ILE A 99 -3.76 2.50 -10.75
N ASN A 100 -3.17 3.42 -11.49
CA ASN A 100 -2.87 3.25 -12.91
C ASN A 100 -1.36 3.31 -13.13
N LEU A 101 -0.83 2.23 -13.70
CA LEU A 101 0.56 2.10 -14.10
C LEU A 101 0.66 2.09 -15.63
N GLU A 102 1.79 2.53 -16.15
CA GLU A 102 2.25 2.16 -17.48
C GLU A 102 3.41 1.17 -17.30
N ILE A 103 3.30 -0.01 -17.90
CA ILE A 103 4.30 -1.07 -17.84
C ILE A 103 4.73 -1.40 -19.26
N ASN A 104 5.98 -1.08 -19.62
CA ASN A 104 6.51 -1.22 -20.98
C ASN A 104 5.59 -0.57 -22.04
N GLY A 105 5.05 0.62 -21.75
CA GLY A 105 4.13 1.35 -22.63
C GLY A 105 2.66 0.94 -22.54
N GLU A 106 2.31 -0.13 -21.82
CA GLU A 106 0.92 -0.57 -21.66
C GLU A 106 0.30 -0.05 -20.37
N ASN A 107 -0.88 0.56 -20.47
CA ASN A 107 -1.64 0.98 -19.29
C ASN A 107 -2.27 -0.23 -18.58
N LYS A 108 -2.05 -0.32 -17.27
CA LYS A 108 -2.60 -1.37 -16.39
C LYS A 108 -3.17 -0.74 -15.14
N SER A 109 -4.37 -1.20 -14.77
CA SER A 109 -5.11 -0.70 -13.61
C SER A 109 -5.15 -1.75 -12.51
N TYR A 110 -4.91 -1.31 -11.27
CA TYR A 110 -4.84 -2.14 -10.09
C TYR A 110 -5.72 -1.55 -8.97
N ILE A 111 -6.34 -2.44 -8.20
CA ILE A 111 -7.07 -2.11 -6.98
C ILE A 111 -6.38 -2.84 -5.82
N LEU A 112 -5.86 -2.09 -4.85
CA LEU A 112 -5.34 -2.66 -3.61
C LEU A 112 -6.39 -2.52 -2.51
N SER A 113 -6.87 -3.63 -1.98
CA SER A 113 -7.68 -3.68 -0.77
C SER A 113 -6.78 -4.04 0.40
N ILE A 114 -6.44 -3.06 1.23
CA ILE A 114 -5.49 -3.18 2.32
C ILE A 114 -6.25 -3.17 3.65
N GLU A 115 -5.99 -4.20 4.45
CA GLU A 115 -6.37 -4.30 5.86
C GLU A 115 -5.11 -4.08 6.71
N ASN A 116 -5.12 -3.08 7.58
CA ASN A 116 -3.99 -2.77 8.45
C ASN A 116 -4.17 -3.43 9.83
N LYS A 117 -3.09 -3.99 10.37
CA LYS A 117 -3.10 -4.69 11.65
C LYS A 117 -1.91 -4.27 12.49
N TRP A 118 -2.20 -3.67 13.64
CA TRP A 118 -1.18 -3.24 14.60
C TRP A 118 -1.29 -4.02 15.91
N TYR A 119 -2.49 -4.04 16.49
CA TYR A 119 -2.79 -4.78 17.71
C TYR A 119 -4.04 -5.65 17.57
N SER A 120 -4.88 -5.41 16.56
CA SER A 120 -6.10 -6.17 16.37
C SER A 120 -5.84 -7.50 15.66
N SER A 121 -6.56 -8.54 16.07
CA SER A 121 -6.63 -9.79 15.33
C SER A 121 -7.67 -9.68 14.21
N ILE A 122 -7.47 -10.43 13.13
CA ILE A 122 -8.45 -10.52 12.04
C ILE A 122 -9.72 -11.19 12.58
N ARG A 123 -10.87 -10.53 12.47
CA ARG A 123 -12.15 -11.09 12.90
C ARG A 123 -12.70 -12.03 11.83
N GLU A 124 -13.36 -13.10 12.26
CA GLU A 124 -14.03 -14.04 11.36
C GLU A 124 -15.07 -13.32 10.48
N GLY A 125 -15.07 -13.60 9.18
CA GLY A 125 -16.01 -12.99 8.23
C GLY A 125 -15.66 -11.58 7.76
N GLN A 126 -14.57 -10.97 8.25
CA GLN A 126 -14.17 -9.61 7.88
C GLN A 126 -13.60 -9.58 6.45
N LEU A 127 -12.69 -10.50 6.14
CA LEU A 127 -12.01 -10.55 4.83
C LEU A 127 -12.99 -10.87 3.70
N GLU A 128 -13.96 -11.77 3.94
CA GLU A 128 -14.96 -12.17 2.96
C GLU A 128 -15.89 -11.02 2.55
N LYS A 129 -16.23 -10.14 3.50
CA LYS A 129 -17.06 -8.95 3.24
C LYS A 129 -16.32 -7.96 2.34
N SER A 130 -15.04 -7.69 2.64
CA SER A 130 -14.19 -6.82 1.84
C SER A 130 -14.01 -7.35 0.41
N ILE A 131 -13.72 -8.66 0.26
CA ILE A 131 -13.63 -9.31 -1.05
C ILE A 131 -14.93 -9.16 -1.83
N LYS A 132 -16.08 -9.45 -1.21
CA LYS A 132 -17.38 -9.36 -1.87
C LYS A 132 -17.63 -7.95 -2.38
N PHE A 133 -17.42 -6.95 -1.55
CA PHE A 133 -17.60 -5.55 -1.93
C PHE A 133 -16.71 -5.15 -3.10
N ILE A 134 -15.41 -5.47 -3.04
CA ILE A 134 -14.48 -5.13 -4.12
C ILE A 134 -14.86 -5.80 -5.44
N ARG A 135 -15.32 -7.05 -5.38
CA ARG A 135 -15.83 -7.73 -6.57
C ARG A 135 -17.07 -7.03 -7.10
N ASP A 136 -18.04 -6.71 -6.25
CA ASP A 136 -19.29 -6.09 -6.70
C ASP A 136 -19.04 -4.70 -7.32
N GLU A 137 -18.22 -3.87 -6.67
CA GLU A 137 -17.91 -2.50 -7.12
C GLU A 137 -16.99 -2.46 -8.35
N TYR A 138 -15.98 -3.33 -8.41
CA TYR A 138 -14.95 -3.29 -9.45
C TYR A 138 -15.07 -4.38 -10.53
N SER A 139 -16.07 -5.27 -10.46
CA SER A 139 -16.25 -6.39 -11.42
C SER A 139 -16.37 -6.00 -12.88
N TYR A 140 -16.88 -4.80 -13.16
CA TYR A 140 -17.07 -4.29 -14.52
C TYR A 140 -15.81 -3.62 -15.10
N PHE A 141 -14.77 -3.46 -14.30
CA PHE A 141 -13.51 -2.86 -14.72
C PHE A 141 -12.48 -3.95 -14.94
N ASN A 142 -11.61 -3.80 -15.96
CA ASN A 142 -10.50 -4.72 -16.23
C ASN A 142 -9.33 -4.52 -15.25
N ASN A 143 -9.66 -4.30 -13.96
CA ASN A 143 -8.71 -4.03 -12.90
C ASN A 143 -8.18 -5.32 -12.31
N LYS A 144 -6.89 -5.35 -12.00
CA LYS A 144 -6.30 -6.42 -11.18
C LYS A 144 -6.52 -6.10 -9.70
N ILE A 145 -7.31 -6.92 -9.02
CA ILE A 145 -7.58 -6.78 -7.59
C ILE A 145 -6.51 -7.54 -6.79
N ILE A 146 -5.98 -6.89 -5.76
CA ILE A 146 -4.99 -7.45 -4.84
C ILE A 146 -5.46 -7.18 -3.42
N ASN A 147 -5.64 -8.26 -2.65
CA ASN A 147 -6.03 -8.20 -1.26
C ASN A 147 -4.80 -8.36 -0.38
N LEU A 148 -4.59 -7.43 0.54
CA LEU A 148 -3.39 -7.32 1.37
C LEU A 148 -3.78 -7.19 2.83
N ILE A 149 -3.02 -7.86 3.70
CA ILE A 149 -2.98 -7.56 5.12
C ILE A 149 -1.58 -7.04 5.44
N VAL A 150 -1.52 -5.85 6.01
CA VAL A 150 -0.27 -5.17 6.36
C VAL A 150 -0.15 -5.13 7.88
N PHE A 151 0.85 -5.83 8.40
CA PHE A 151 1.19 -5.83 9.82
C PHE A 151 2.27 -4.80 10.13
N SER A 152 2.23 -4.24 11.34
CA SER A 152 3.27 -3.33 11.85
C SER A 152 4.59 -4.04 12.15
N ASP A 153 4.53 -5.34 12.49
CA ASP A 153 5.68 -6.17 12.87
C ASP A 153 5.38 -7.67 12.65
N TYR A 154 6.40 -8.52 12.81
CA TYR A 154 6.24 -9.97 12.70
C TYR A 154 5.68 -10.66 13.96
N GLU A 155 5.63 -9.99 15.13
CA GLU A 155 5.23 -10.64 16.39
C GLU A 155 3.79 -11.15 16.34
N LYS A 156 2.94 -10.47 15.57
CA LYS A 156 1.52 -10.84 15.41
C LYS A 156 1.28 -11.92 14.36
N LEU A 157 2.30 -12.30 13.59
CA LEU A 157 2.16 -13.20 12.47
C LEU A 157 2.36 -14.67 12.84
N ASN A 158 1.32 -15.27 13.42
CA ASN A 158 1.30 -16.70 13.74
C ASN A 158 0.84 -17.57 12.54
N LEU A 159 1.06 -18.89 12.63
CA LEU A 159 0.74 -19.85 11.57
C LEU A 159 -0.76 -19.89 11.24
N TYR A 160 -1.63 -19.69 12.24
CA TYR A 160 -3.07 -19.67 12.02
C TYR A 160 -3.49 -18.48 11.16
N THR A 161 -3.01 -17.27 11.50
CA THR A 161 -3.23 -16.05 10.73
C THR A 161 -2.76 -16.22 9.29
N LYS A 162 -1.53 -16.72 9.11
CA LYS A 162 -0.95 -17.05 7.81
C LYS A 162 -1.88 -17.94 6.97
N GLU A 163 -2.24 -19.11 7.48
CA GLU A 163 -3.10 -20.04 6.75
C GLU A 163 -4.51 -19.49 6.48
N PHE A 164 -5.06 -18.70 7.39
CA PHE A 164 -6.34 -18.02 7.21
C PHE A 164 -6.28 -17.02 6.04
N CYS A 165 -5.27 -16.15 6.01
CA CYS A 165 -5.05 -15.20 4.92
C CYS A 165 -4.86 -15.90 3.57
N LYS A 166 -4.07 -16.97 3.53
CA LYS A 166 -3.83 -17.76 2.31
C LYS A 166 -5.13 -18.32 1.75
N LYS A 167 -5.97 -18.92 2.59
CA LYS A 167 -7.27 -19.47 2.20
C LYS A 167 -8.23 -18.38 1.69
N ALA A 168 -8.17 -17.19 2.27
CA ALA A 168 -8.95 -16.04 1.84
C ALA A 168 -8.38 -15.36 0.58
N GLY A 169 -7.21 -15.76 0.08
CA GLY A 169 -6.57 -15.12 -1.08
C GLY A 169 -5.98 -13.75 -0.78
N TYR A 170 -5.56 -13.53 0.48
CA TYR A 170 -4.84 -12.34 0.91
C TYR A 170 -3.34 -12.60 0.93
N LYS A 171 -2.59 -11.61 0.43
CA LYS A 171 -1.16 -11.49 0.65
C LYS A 171 -0.92 -10.89 2.02
N VAL A 172 0.10 -11.36 2.72
CA VAL A 172 0.52 -10.84 4.02
C VAL A 172 1.84 -10.13 3.85
N VAL A 173 1.93 -8.91 4.35
CA VAL A 173 3.16 -8.13 4.32
C VAL A 173 3.35 -7.43 5.66
N VAL A 174 4.60 -7.23 6.03
CA VAL A 174 4.99 -6.49 7.23
C VAL A 174 5.66 -5.17 6.80
N ILE A 175 5.55 -4.10 7.60
CA ILE A 175 6.15 -2.79 7.25
C ILE A 175 7.65 -2.90 6.96
N GLU A 176 8.36 -3.74 7.70
CA GLU A 176 9.77 -4.05 7.50
C GLU A 176 10.05 -4.67 6.12
N ASP A 177 9.17 -5.55 5.60
CA ASP A 177 9.30 -6.08 4.23
C ASP A 177 9.24 -4.93 3.21
N LEU A 178 8.31 -3.98 3.41
CA LEU A 178 8.15 -2.84 2.51
C LEU A 178 9.35 -1.90 2.56
N TYR A 179 9.93 -1.68 3.74
CA TYR A 179 11.15 -0.89 3.91
C TYR A 179 12.31 -1.48 3.11
N GLU A 180 12.55 -2.79 3.26
CA GLU A 180 13.63 -3.49 2.57
C GLU A 180 13.41 -3.56 1.06
N LEU A 181 12.20 -3.93 0.62
CA LEU A 181 11.86 -4.05 -0.81
C LEU A 181 11.83 -2.69 -1.53
N ALA A 182 11.48 -1.61 -0.83
CA ALA A 182 11.59 -0.26 -1.35
C ALA A 182 13.04 0.26 -1.37
N LYS A 183 14.00 -0.53 -0.87
CA LYS A 183 15.44 -0.22 -0.81
C LYS A 183 15.69 1.09 -0.06
N MET A 184 14.93 1.31 1.02
CA MET A 184 15.11 2.47 1.88
C MET A 184 16.47 2.39 2.57
N ARG A 185 17.16 3.52 2.72
CA ARG A 185 18.50 3.55 3.31
C ARG A 185 18.59 4.63 4.37
N LYS A 186 19.06 4.26 5.56
CA LYS A 186 19.22 5.17 6.71
C LYS A 186 20.19 6.33 6.43
N ASP A 187 21.10 6.15 5.48
CA ASP A 187 22.05 7.19 5.02
C ASP A 187 21.43 8.20 4.03
N LYS A 188 20.19 7.98 3.60
CA LYS A 188 19.52 8.77 2.56
C LYS A 188 18.06 9.04 2.91
N LEU A 189 17.86 9.93 3.89
CA LEU A 189 16.54 10.41 4.28
C LEU A 189 15.83 11.19 3.17
N THR A 190 14.50 11.29 3.26
CA THR A 190 13.69 12.02 2.29
C THR A 190 13.66 13.54 2.54
N ASN A 191 14.05 13.98 3.74
CA ASN A 191 13.86 15.33 4.27
C ASN A 191 12.37 15.73 4.39
N ASN A 192 11.48 14.75 4.45
CA ASN A 192 10.08 14.96 4.82
C ASN A 192 9.86 14.40 6.21
N TYR A 193 9.55 15.26 7.18
CA TYR A 193 9.43 14.87 8.58
C TYR A 193 8.42 13.75 8.84
N LEU A 194 7.26 13.76 8.16
CA LEU A 194 6.24 12.72 8.36
C LEU A 194 6.70 11.37 7.80
N PHE A 195 7.26 11.38 6.59
CA PHE A 195 7.81 10.17 5.98
C PHE A 195 8.98 9.61 6.81
N ASP A 196 9.92 10.49 7.17
CA ASP A 196 11.16 10.08 7.82
C ASP A 196 10.92 9.57 9.25
N GLU A 197 9.93 10.13 9.95
CA GLU A 197 9.53 9.63 11.27
C GLU A 197 8.97 8.21 11.21
N TYR A 198 8.04 7.95 10.29
CA TYR A 198 7.41 6.64 10.20
C TYR A 198 8.30 5.56 9.61
N TRP A 199 9.08 5.85 8.56
CA TRP A 199 9.81 4.80 7.83
C TRP A 199 11.22 4.54 8.37
N PHE A 200 11.82 5.45 9.16
CA PHE A 200 13.21 5.29 9.60
C PHE A 200 13.42 5.32 11.11
N ARG A 201 12.42 5.77 11.88
CA ARG A 201 12.52 5.94 13.33
C ARG A 201 11.51 5.11 14.12
N PHE A 202 10.48 4.62 13.44
CA PHE A 202 9.64 3.54 13.93
C PHE A 202 10.41 2.21 13.82
#